data_AF-A0A8J4TA75-F1
#
_entry.id   AF-A0A8J4TA75-F1
#
_cell.length_a   1.000
_cell.length_b   1.000
_cell.length_c   1.000
_cell.angle_alpha   90.00
_cell.angle_beta   90.00
_cell.angle_gamma   90.00
#
_symmetry.space_group_name_H-M   'P 1'
#
loop_
_entity.id
_entity.type
_entity.pdbx_description
1 polymer ?
#
loop_
_entity_poly.entity_id
_entity_poly.type
_entity_poly.pdbx_seq_one_letter_code
_entity_poly.pdbx_strand_id
1 'polypeptide(L)'
;VCGCCGRCRPRYKRLVDNIFPEDPKDGLVKSDMEKLTFFAVSAPEKLDRIGEYLAERLSRDVVRHRYGYVVIAMEALDQLLMACHSQSIKPFVESFLHMVAKLLESKEPDLQVLGTNSFVKFANIEEDTPSYHRRYDFFVSQFSAMCHSTHEDTETRTRIRVAGIRGLQGVVRKTVNDELQAIIWEPQHMDKLIPSMLFNMQDNDDLD
;
A
#
# COMPACT_ATOMS: atom_id res chain seq x y z
N VAL A 1 -33.08 16.71 6.25
CA VAL A 1 -33.02 17.11 7.68
C VAL A 1 -32.27 16.00 8.41
N CYS A 2 -30.98 16.12 8.72
CA CYS A 2 -30.46 16.93 9.82
C CYS A 2 -29.03 17.40 9.47
N GLY A 3 -28.88 18.69 9.20
CA GLY A 3 -27.62 19.39 9.27
C GLY A 3 -27.44 19.87 10.70
N CYS A 4 -26.59 19.18 11.46
CA CYS A 4 -25.99 19.64 12.71
C CYS A 4 -24.73 18.81 12.96
N CYS A 5 -23.64 19.48 13.36
CA CYS A 5 -22.47 18.91 14.04
C CYS A 5 -21.20 18.58 13.22
N GLY A 6 -20.73 19.50 12.39
CA GLY A 6 -19.29 19.57 12.08
C GLY A 6 -18.40 19.71 13.34
N ARG A 7 -18.96 20.26 14.44
CA ARG A 7 -18.30 20.45 15.75
C ARG A 7 -18.26 19.23 16.66
N CYS A 8 -19.06 18.18 16.43
CA CYS A 8 -19.02 16.94 17.24
C CYS A 8 -18.18 15.83 16.60
N ARG A 9 -17.72 16.01 15.35
CA ARG A 9 -16.84 15.03 14.71
C ARG A 9 -15.46 15.04 15.38
N PRO A 10 -14.85 13.90 15.72
CA PRO A 10 -13.50 13.88 16.30
C PRO A 10 -12.50 14.70 15.47
N ARG A 11 -11.58 15.41 16.12
CA ARG A 11 -10.63 16.32 15.46
C ARG A 11 -9.84 15.63 14.34
N TYR A 12 -9.37 14.41 14.58
CA TYR A 12 -8.60 13.65 13.60
C TYR A 12 -9.39 13.37 12.30
N LYS A 13 -10.70 13.08 12.39
CA LYS A 13 -11.53 12.85 11.20
C LYS A 13 -11.62 14.10 10.34
N ARG A 14 -11.74 15.28 10.95
CA ARG A 14 -11.79 16.56 10.22
C ARG A 14 -10.46 16.85 9.51
N LEU A 15 -9.33 16.59 10.18
CA LEU A 15 -8.01 16.74 9.55
C LEU A 15 -7.86 15.81 8.35
N VAL A 16 -8.30 14.55 8.48
CA VAL A 16 -8.32 13.61 7.35
C VAL A 16 -9.30 14.05 6.26
N ASP A 17 -10.47 14.59 6.59
CA ASP A 17 -11.41 15.01 5.54
C ASP A 17 -10.87 16.20 4.73
N ASN A 18 -10.14 17.12 5.37
CA ASN A 18 -9.60 18.33 4.74
C ASN A 18 -8.49 18.05 3.72
N ILE A 19 -7.80 16.91 3.81
CA ILE A 19 -6.76 16.56 2.83
C ILE A 19 -7.34 16.16 1.46
N PHE A 20 -8.65 15.87 1.40
CA PHE A 20 -9.34 15.51 0.16
C PHE A 20 -10.02 16.75 -0.46
N PRO A 21 -9.67 17.13 -1.70
CA PRO A 21 -10.34 18.20 -2.43
C PRO A 21 -11.74 17.79 -2.91
N GLU A 22 -12.48 18.77 -3.44
CA GLU A 22 -13.76 18.50 -4.10
C GLU A 22 -13.57 17.74 -5.42
N ASP A 23 -12.60 18.12 -6.25
CA ASP A 23 -12.20 17.36 -7.46
C ASP A 23 -10.93 16.54 -7.18
N PRO A 24 -10.95 15.20 -7.34
CA PRO A 24 -9.76 14.38 -7.11
C PRO A 24 -8.57 14.72 -8.03
N LYS A 25 -8.77 15.43 -9.15
CA LYS A 25 -7.69 15.86 -10.03
C LYS A 25 -6.78 16.91 -9.40
N ASP A 26 -7.29 17.65 -8.41
CA ASP A 26 -6.49 18.63 -7.67
C ASP A 26 -5.45 17.98 -6.76
N GLY A 27 -5.57 16.67 -6.53
CA GLY A 27 -4.64 15.88 -5.73
C GLY A 27 -4.70 16.18 -4.23
N LEU A 28 -3.74 15.63 -3.49
CA LEU A 28 -3.66 15.79 -2.04
C LEU A 28 -3.41 17.25 -1.65
N VAL A 29 -4.24 17.80 -0.75
CA VAL A 29 -4.09 19.18 -0.26
C VAL A 29 -2.89 19.27 0.69
N LYS A 30 -1.74 19.71 0.17
CA LYS A 30 -0.44 19.69 0.87
C LYS A 30 -0.45 20.38 2.24
N SER A 31 -1.04 21.56 2.34
CA SER A 31 -1.06 22.33 3.59
C SER A 31 -1.90 21.68 4.68
N ASP A 32 -2.95 20.94 4.32
CA ASP A 32 -3.76 20.18 5.27
C ASP A 32 -3.10 18.83 5.60
N MET A 33 -2.35 18.25 4.65
CA MET A 33 -1.54 17.06 4.90
C MET A 33 -0.45 17.34 5.93
N GLU A 34 0.27 18.47 5.82
CA GLU A 34 1.27 18.89 6.81
C GLU A 34 0.67 19.01 8.22
N LYS A 35 -0.54 19.56 8.35
CA LYS A 35 -1.26 19.64 9.63
C LYS A 35 -1.63 18.27 10.16
N LEU A 36 -2.06 17.36 9.28
CA LEU A 36 -2.39 15.98 9.65
C LEU A 36 -1.13 15.23 10.12
N THR A 37 -0.02 15.35 9.39
CA THR A 37 1.27 14.76 9.76
C THR A 37 1.76 15.30 11.09
N PHE A 38 1.73 16.63 11.30
CA PHE A 38 2.11 17.24 12.58
C PHE A 38 1.24 16.72 13.73
N PHE A 39 -0.07 16.61 13.51
CA PHE A 39 -0.99 16.08 14.51
C PHE A 39 -0.71 14.60 14.82
N ALA A 40 -0.44 13.78 13.80
CA ALA A 40 -0.12 12.37 13.96
C ALA A 40 1.19 12.15 14.73
N VAL A 41 2.23 12.92 14.43
CA VAL A 41 3.52 12.88 15.15
C VAL A 41 3.37 13.37 16.60
N SER A 42 2.55 14.40 16.83
CA SER A 42 2.34 14.97 18.17
C SER A 42 1.43 14.13 19.07
N ALA A 43 0.58 13.29 18.48
CA ALA A 43 -0.38 12.43 19.18
C ALA A 43 -0.37 11.00 18.59
N PRO A 44 0.70 10.22 18.84
CA PRO A 44 0.90 8.91 18.20
C PRO A 44 -0.20 7.90 18.53
N GLU A 45 -0.89 8.04 19.67
CA GLU A 45 -2.04 7.21 20.04
C GLU A 45 -3.28 7.44 19.16
N LYS A 46 -3.28 8.50 18.33
CA LYS A 46 -4.33 8.76 17.34
C LYS A 46 -3.98 8.24 15.95
N LEU A 47 -2.72 7.87 15.70
CA LEU A 47 -2.27 7.43 14.38
C LEU A 47 -3.02 6.19 13.90
N ASP A 48 -3.26 5.23 14.79
CA ASP A 48 -4.06 4.04 14.51
C ASP A 48 -5.47 4.40 14.00
N ARG A 49 -6.19 5.28 14.74
CA ARG A 49 -7.54 5.75 14.34
C ARG A 49 -7.55 6.54 13.03
N ILE A 50 -6.45 7.22 12.70
CA ILE A 50 -6.28 7.90 11.41
C ILE A 50 -6.15 6.85 10.30
N GLY A 51 -5.32 5.83 10.51
CA GLY A 51 -5.14 4.70 9.60
C GLY A 51 -6.44 3.95 9.33
N GLU A 52 -7.18 3.57 10.38
CA GLU A 52 -8.49 2.91 10.25
C GLU A 52 -9.48 3.74 9.43
N TYR A 53 -9.57 5.05 9.70
CA TYR A 53 -10.50 5.92 9.00
C TYR A 53 -10.13 6.11 7.51
N LEU A 54 -8.83 6.18 7.21
CA LEU A 54 -8.33 6.17 5.83
C LEU A 54 -8.64 4.82 5.14
N ALA A 55 -8.52 3.69 5.84
CA ALA A 55 -8.86 2.37 5.33
C ALA A 55 -10.33 2.19 5.01
N GLU A 56 -11.23 2.66 5.88
CA GLU A 56 -12.67 2.69 5.63
C GLU A 56 -13.01 3.54 4.40
N ARG A 57 -12.35 4.70 4.26
CA ARG A 57 -12.58 5.62 3.15
C ARG A 57 -12.08 5.05 1.83
N LEU A 58 -10.82 4.59 1.79
CA LEU A 58 -10.24 3.93 0.62
C LEU A 58 -11.08 2.74 0.18
N SER A 59 -11.47 1.88 1.12
CA SER A 59 -12.33 0.73 0.84
C SER A 59 -13.63 1.11 0.14
N ARG A 60 -14.25 2.20 0.59
CA ARG A 60 -15.50 2.72 0.01
C ARG A 60 -15.27 3.31 -1.39
N ASP A 61 -14.15 3.99 -1.59
CA ASP A 61 -13.82 4.63 -2.87
C ASP A 61 -13.42 3.64 -3.94
N VAL A 62 -12.74 2.55 -3.58
CA VAL A 62 -12.50 1.40 -4.47
C VAL A 62 -13.81 0.81 -4.97
N VAL A 63 -14.75 0.50 -4.07
CA VAL A 63 -16.06 -0.09 -4.45
C VAL A 63 -16.92 0.86 -5.30
N ARG A 64 -16.74 2.17 -5.12
CA ARG A 64 -17.45 3.20 -5.89
C ARG A 64 -16.73 3.63 -7.17
N HIS A 65 -15.62 2.97 -7.52
CA HIS A 65 -14.80 3.30 -8.69
C HIS A 65 -14.30 4.76 -8.68
N ARG A 66 -14.07 5.35 -7.49
CA ARG A 66 -13.56 6.72 -7.34
C ARG A 66 -12.04 6.74 -7.16
N TYR A 67 -11.32 6.25 -8.17
CA TYR A 67 -9.89 5.96 -8.06
C TYR A 67 -9.01 7.18 -7.79
N GLY A 68 -9.40 8.38 -8.23
CA GLY A 68 -8.66 9.59 -7.90
C GLY A 68 -8.58 9.85 -6.38
N TYR A 69 -9.65 9.58 -5.62
CA TYR A 69 -9.60 9.67 -4.15
C TYR A 69 -8.83 8.50 -3.52
N VAL A 70 -8.79 7.33 -4.17
CA VAL A 70 -7.95 6.20 -3.73
C VAL A 70 -6.47 6.58 -3.81
N VAL A 71 -6.05 7.23 -4.90
CA VAL A 71 -4.68 7.75 -5.06
C VAL A 71 -4.34 8.73 -3.93
N ILE A 72 -5.22 9.70 -3.64
CA ILE A 72 -5.01 10.67 -2.57
C ILE A 72 -4.89 9.99 -1.20
N ALA A 73 -5.75 8.99 -0.92
CA ALA A 73 -5.69 8.24 0.34
C ALA A 73 -4.37 7.48 0.49
N MET A 74 -3.89 6.82 -0.56
CA MET A 74 -2.60 6.12 -0.55
C MET A 74 -1.42 7.09 -0.40
N GLU A 75 -1.44 8.23 -1.07
CA GLU A 75 -0.41 9.25 -0.93
C GLU A 75 -0.33 9.79 0.49
N ALA A 76 -1.47 10.06 1.12
CA ALA A 76 -1.52 10.48 2.52
C ALA A 76 -0.96 9.41 3.47
N LEU A 77 -1.26 8.13 3.23
CA LEU A 77 -0.74 7.02 4.01
C LEU A 77 0.77 6.86 3.88
N ASP A 78 1.29 6.94 2.66
CA ASP A 78 2.73 6.91 2.40
C ASP A 78 3.43 8.03 3.18
N GLN A 79 2.89 9.26 3.16
CA GLN A 79 3.48 10.38 3.88
C GLN A 79 3.43 10.20 5.40
N LEU A 80 2.33 9.69 5.95
CA LEU A 80 2.22 9.40 7.39
C LEU A 80 3.20 8.30 7.81
N LEU A 81 3.32 7.26 7.00
CA LEU A 81 4.23 6.15 7.21
C LEU A 81 5.70 6.61 7.21
N MET A 82 6.06 7.51 6.28
CA MET A 82 7.42 8.07 6.19
C MET A 82 7.73 9.14 7.24
N ALA A 83 6.72 9.66 7.96
CA ALA A 83 6.90 10.70 8.97
C ALA A 83 6.87 10.16 10.40
N CYS A 84 6.13 9.06 10.63
CA CYS A 84 5.98 8.45 11.94
C CYS A 84 6.96 7.28 12.08
N HIS A 85 7.76 7.28 13.15
CA HIS A 85 8.92 6.39 13.31
C HIS A 85 9.04 5.89 14.77
N SER A 86 7.90 5.45 15.36
CA SER A 86 7.85 5.08 16.78
C SER A 86 7.17 3.72 16.99
N GLN A 87 7.35 3.12 18.17
CA GLN A 87 6.71 1.83 18.51
C GLN A 87 5.18 1.82 18.39
N SER A 88 4.54 3.00 18.37
CA SER A 88 3.10 3.16 18.18
C SER A 88 2.63 3.02 16.72
N ILE A 89 3.56 2.89 15.76
CA ILE A 89 3.23 2.75 14.33
C ILE A 89 2.66 1.37 13.97
N LYS A 90 2.82 0.36 14.84
CA LYS A 90 2.53 -1.04 14.50
C LYS A 90 1.09 -1.29 14.01
N PRO A 91 0.04 -0.80 14.71
CA PRO A 91 -1.34 -0.96 14.25
C PRO A 91 -1.64 -0.15 12.98
N PHE A 92 -0.98 1.00 12.83
CA PHE A 92 -1.10 1.82 11.62
C PHE A 92 -0.53 1.11 10.38
N VAL A 93 0.62 0.45 10.51
CA VAL A 93 1.19 -0.37 9.44
C VAL A 93 0.27 -1.54 9.08
N GLU A 94 -0.43 -2.14 10.05
CA GLU A 94 -1.42 -3.19 9.75
C GLU A 94 -2.58 -2.64 8.90
N SER A 95 -3.12 -1.47 9.26
CA SER A 95 -4.12 -0.76 8.45
C SER A 95 -3.58 -0.44 7.04
N PHE A 96 -2.34 0.04 6.94
CA PHE A 96 -1.65 0.28 5.67
C PHE A 96 -1.55 -0.98 4.80
N LEU A 97 -1.02 -2.08 5.34
CA LEU A 97 -0.88 -3.34 4.62
C LEU A 97 -2.25 -3.92 4.22
N HIS A 98 -3.29 -3.71 5.03
CA HIS A 98 -4.66 -4.08 4.65
C HIS A 98 -5.15 -3.31 3.42
N MET A 99 -4.87 -2.01 3.34
CA MET A 99 -5.22 -1.19 2.18
C MET A 99 -4.43 -1.56 0.95
N VAL A 100 -3.11 -1.77 1.07
CA VAL A 100 -2.27 -2.27 -0.01
C VAL A 100 -2.82 -3.59 -0.54
N ALA A 101 -3.11 -4.56 0.34
CA ALA A 101 -3.66 -5.84 -0.06
C ALA A 101 -4.95 -5.67 -0.89
N LYS A 102 -5.86 -4.81 -0.43
CA LYS A 102 -7.11 -4.51 -1.15
C LYS A 102 -6.87 -3.93 -2.55
N LEU A 103 -5.84 -3.10 -2.74
CA LEU A 103 -5.51 -2.57 -4.06
C LEU A 103 -4.93 -3.65 -4.98
N LEU A 104 -4.10 -4.54 -4.43
CA LEU A 104 -3.50 -5.63 -5.20
C LEU A 104 -4.52 -6.70 -5.61
N GLU A 105 -5.56 -6.94 -4.81
CA GLU A 105 -6.69 -7.82 -5.14
C GLU A 105 -7.62 -7.25 -6.23
N SER A 106 -7.48 -5.96 -6.55
CA SER A 106 -8.25 -5.33 -7.61
C SER A 106 -7.89 -5.93 -8.97
N LYS A 107 -8.86 -5.94 -9.90
CA LYS A 107 -8.63 -6.25 -11.32
C LYS A 107 -8.08 -5.05 -12.11
N GLU A 108 -8.11 -3.86 -11.51
CA GLU A 108 -7.63 -2.62 -12.13
C GLU A 108 -6.09 -2.55 -12.09
N PRO A 109 -5.40 -2.55 -13.24
CA PRO A 109 -3.94 -2.52 -13.30
C PRO A 109 -3.33 -1.33 -12.56
N ASP A 110 -3.95 -0.15 -12.68
CA ASP A 110 -3.46 1.08 -12.04
C ASP A 110 -3.51 0.98 -10.50
N LEU A 111 -4.52 0.30 -9.95
CA LEU A 111 -4.59 0.06 -8.51
C LEU A 111 -3.55 -0.94 -8.04
N GLN A 112 -3.28 -1.99 -8.81
CA GLN A 112 -2.23 -2.95 -8.50
C GLN A 112 -0.84 -2.27 -8.49
N VAL A 113 -0.58 -1.41 -9.50
CA VAL A 113 0.66 -0.63 -9.57
C VAL A 113 0.76 0.36 -8.42
N LEU A 114 -0.34 1.06 -8.06
CA LEU A 114 -0.39 1.98 -6.92
C LEU A 114 -0.07 1.28 -5.61
N GLY A 115 -0.76 0.17 -5.32
CA GLY A 115 -0.52 -0.63 -4.11
C GLY A 115 0.92 -1.14 -4.03
N THR A 116 1.44 -1.64 -5.15
CA THR A 116 2.85 -2.08 -5.24
C THR A 116 3.82 -0.94 -4.94
N ASN A 117 3.61 0.24 -5.52
CA ASN A 117 4.49 1.39 -5.31
C ASN A 117 4.53 1.81 -3.83
N SER A 118 3.37 1.88 -3.17
CA SER A 118 3.29 2.15 -1.73
C SER A 118 3.97 1.06 -0.91
N PHE A 119 3.76 -0.22 -1.24
CA PHE A 119 4.44 -1.33 -0.58
C PHE A 119 5.96 -1.25 -0.70
N VAL A 120 6.48 -0.91 -1.89
CA VAL A 120 7.92 -0.74 -2.11
C VAL A 120 8.48 0.42 -1.29
N LYS A 121 7.75 1.54 -1.16
CA LYS A 121 8.16 2.63 -0.26
C LYS A 121 8.26 2.14 1.18
N PHE A 122 7.24 1.45 1.66
CA PHE A 122 7.26 0.81 2.99
C PHE A 122 8.44 -0.15 3.16
N ALA A 123 8.72 -0.98 2.15
CA ALA A 123 9.80 -1.96 2.18
C ALA A 123 11.19 -1.34 2.33
N ASN A 124 11.36 -0.07 1.90
CA ASN A 124 12.62 0.65 1.99
C ASN A 124 12.86 1.37 3.33
N ILE A 125 11.89 1.37 4.25
CA ILE A 125 12.06 1.95 5.59
C ILE A 125 12.89 0.97 6.44
N GLU A 126 14.04 1.41 6.97
CA GLU A 126 15.01 0.54 7.66
C GLU A 126 14.65 0.18 9.11
N GLU A 127 13.57 0.74 9.67
CA GLU A 127 13.21 0.48 11.07
C GLU A 127 12.74 -0.96 11.34
N ASP A 128 13.03 -1.44 12.57
CA ASP A 128 12.52 -2.67 13.19
C ASP A 128 10.99 -2.63 13.26
N THR A 129 10.37 -2.85 12.12
CA THR A 129 8.93 -3.00 12.01
C THR A 129 8.65 -4.46 12.39
N PRO A 130 7.89 -4.72 13.48
CA PRO A 130 7.64 -6.09 13.93
C PRO A 130 6.96 -6.91 12.84
N SER A 131 7.09 -8.21 12.97
CA SER A 131 6.91 -9.06 11.81
C SER A 131 5.46 -9.30 11.42
N TYR A 132 5.09 -8.80 10.23
CA TYR A 132 3.79 -9.02 9.59
C TYR A 132 3.73 -10.33 8.79
N HIS A 133 4.51 -11.35 9.20
CA HIS A 133 4.75 -12.58 8.43
C HIS A 133 3.51 -13.20 7.79
N ARG A 134 2.41 -13.39 8.54
CA ARG A 134 1.17 -13.98 8.00
C ARG A 134 0.56 -13.20 6.84
N ARG A 135 0.83 -11.90 6.78
CA ARG A 135 0.38 -11.05 5.66
C ARG A 135 1.33 -11.14 4.47
N TYR A 136 2.61 -11.45 4.69
CA TYR A 136 3.56 -11.63 3.60
C TYR A 136 3.27 -12.87 2.77
N ASP A 137 2.69 -13.94 3.32
CA ASP A 137 2.23 -15.09 2.52
C ASP A 137 1.24 -14.65 1.43
N PHE A 138 0.31 -13.76 1.80
CA PHE A 138 -0.61 -13.13 0.86
C PHE A 138 0.15 -12.28 -0.16
N PHE A 139 1.08 -11.42 0.27
CA PHE A 139 1.83 -10.55 -0.65
C PHE A 139 2.72 -11.33 -1.61
N VAL A 140 3.43 -12.37 -1.15
CA VAL A 140 4.20 -13.28 -2.01
C VAL A 140 3.28 -13.89 -3.06
N SER A 141 2.14 -14.42 -2.63
CA SER A 141 1.18 -15.05 -3.55
C SER A 141 0.64 -14.06 -4.58
N GLN A 142 0.25 -12.86 -4.14
CA GLN A 142 -0.37 -11.86 -5.01
C GLN A 142 0.65 -11.25 -5.98
N PHE A 143 1.85 -10.90 -5.51
CA PHE A 143 2.90 -10.37 -6.38
C PHE A 143 3.43 -11.43 -7.36
N SER A 144 3.55 -12.70 -6.95
CA SER A 144 3.85 -13.78 -7.89
C SER A 144 2.77 -13.95 -8.94
N ALA A 145 1.48 -13.87 -8.58
CA ALA A 145 0.39 -13.90 -9.57
C ALA A 145 0.50 -12.73 -10.57
N MET A 146 0.86 -11.53 -10.11
CA MET A 146 1.12 -10.38 -10.99
C MET A 146 2.30 -10.62 -11.95
N CYS A 147 3.37 -11.29 -11.49
CA CYS A 147 4.51 -11.69 -12.33
C CYS A 147 4.11 -12.60 -13.50
N HIS A 148 2.98 -13.32 -13.38
CA HIS A 148 2.45 -14.20 -14.43
C HIS A 148 1.24 -13.60 -15.15
N SER A 149 1.04 -12.28 -15.07
CA SER A 149 -0.09 -11.62 -15.75
C SER A 149 -0.14 -11.95 -17.24
N THR A 150 -1.34 -12.26 -17.73
CA THR A 150 -1.67 -12.57 -19.13
C THR A 150 -2.60 -11.51 -19.73
N HIS A 151 -2.56 -10.28 -19.21
CA HIS A 151 -3.38 -9.17 -19.70
C HIS A 151 -3.24 -8.99 -21.23
N GLU A 152 -4.34 -8.72 -21.92
CA GLU A 152 -4.40 -8.65 -23.39
C GLU A 152 -3.47 -7.58 -23.95
N ASP A 153 -3.59 -6.36 -23.41
CA ASP A 153 -2.69 -5.26 -23.73
C ASP A 153 -1.26 -5.52 -23.21
N THR A 154 -0.29 -5.50 -24.13
CA THR A 154 1.11 -5.81 -23.85
C THR A 154 1.76 -4.80 -22.90
N GLU A 155 1.48 -3.50 -23.06
CA GLU A 155 2.05 -2.48 -22.18
C GLU A 155 1.54 -2.65 -20.74
N THR A 156 0.23 -2.84 -20.58
CA THR A 156 -0.40 -3.10 -19.29
C THR A 156 0.09 -4.40 -18.67
N ARG A 157 0.25 -5.46 -19.46
CA ARG A 157 0.82 -6.74 -19.02
C ARG A 157 2.22 -6.54 -18.45
N THR A 158 3.09 -5.85 -19.17
CA THR A 158 4.46 -5.53 -18.72
C THR A 158 4.44 -4.70 -17.45
N ARG A 159 3.57 -3.67 -17.36
CA ARG A 159 3.42 -2.84 -16.15
C ARG A 159 3.03 -3.67 -14.92
N ILE A 160 2.06 -4.58 -15.05
CA ILE A 160 1.63 -5.47 -13.97
C ILE A 160 2.77 -6.42 -13.57
N ARG A 161 3.45 -7.04 -14.53
CA ARG A 161 4.56 -7.98 -14.27
C ARG A 161 5.72 -7.29 -13.56
N VAL A 162 6.15 -6.12 -14.04
CA VAL A 162 7.19 -5.30 -13.40
C VAL A 162 6.77 -4.89 -11.98
N ALA A 163 5.51 -4.53 -11.77
CA ALA A 163 5.00 -4.26 -10.43
C ALA A 163 5.10 -5.51 -9.53
N GLY A 164 4.70 -6.69 -10.03
CA GLY A 164 4.86 -7.95 -9.31
C GLY A 164 6.31 -8.18 -8.86
N ILE A 165 7.29 -8.05 -9.76
CA ILE A 165 8.71 -8.24 -9.47
C ILE A 165 9.19 -7.26 -8.39
N ARG A 166 8.83 -5.97 -8.51
CA ARG A 166 9.19 -4.94 -7.53
C ARG A 166 8.55 -5.22 -6.16
N GLY A 167 7.32 -5.71 -6.15
CA GLY A 167 6.63 -6.15 -4.94
C GLY A 167 7.35 -7.31 -4.25
N LEU A 168 7.71 -8.36 -5.00
CA LEU A 168 8.48 -9.50 -4.48
C LEU A 168 9.85 -9.06 -3.94
N GLN A 169 10.55 -8.17 -4.65
CA GLN A 169 11.79 -7.57 -4.17
C GLN A 169 11.60 -6.85 -2.83
N GLY A 170 10.49 -6.11 -2.67
CA GLY A 170 10.12 -5.46 -1.41
C GLY A 170 9.87 -6.46 -0.28
N VAL A 171 9.19 -7.58 -0.55
CA VAL A 171 8.96 -8.64 0.45
C VAL A 171 10.30 -9.22 0.89
N VAL A 172 11.15 -9.64 -0.05
CA VAL A 172 12.47 -10.21 0.26
C VAL A 172 13.31 -9.25 1.09
N ARG A 173 13.32 -7.94 0.75
CA ARG A 173 14.02 -6.92 1.52
C ARG A 173 13.56 -6.87 2.98
N LYS A 174 12.24 -6.88 3.22
CA LYS A 174 11.69 -6.83 4.58
C LYS A 174 11.87 -8.13 5.37
N THR A 175 11.95 -9.28 4.70
CA THR A 175 12.12 -10.58 5.37
C THR A 175 13.58 -10.94 5.64
N VAL A 176 14.54 -10.45 4.84
CA VAL A 176 15.97 -10.74 5.02
C VAL A 176 16.58 -9.91 6.15
N ASN A 177 16.03 -8.73 6.45
CA ASN A 177 16.53 -7.87 7.52
C ASN A 177 16.01 -8.25 8.93
N ASP A 178 15.21 -9.31 9.07
CA ASP A 178 14.57 -9.74 10.33
C ASP A 178 15.24 -11.03 10.85
N GLU A 179 15.27 -11.24 12.18
CA GLU A 179 15.86 -12.43 12.84
C GLU A 179 15.18 -13.76 12.43
N LEU A 180 14.03 -13.67 11.74
CA LEU A 180 13.21 -14.78 11.24
C LEU A 180 13.43 -15.09 9.74
N GLN A 181 14.63 -14.79 9.20
CA GLN A 181 15.04 -15.05 7.80
C GLN A 181 14.59 -16.42 7.25
N ALA A 182 14.50 -17.45 8.11
CA ALA A 182 14.16 -18.82 7.72
C ALA A 182 12.81 -18.97 6.99
N ILE A 183 11.82 -18.11 7.23
CA ILE A 183 10.44 -18.30 6.73
C ILE A 183 10.32 -18.01 5.22
N ILE A 184 11.03 -17.00 4.69
CA ILE A 184 10.95 -16.68 3.24
C ILE A 184 11.62 -17.76 2.38
N TRP A 185 12.55 -18.53 2.96
CA TRP A 185 13.24 -19.64 2.29
C TRP A 185 12.47 -20.96 2.36
N GLU A 186 11.31 -21.00 3.02
CA GLU A 186 10.47 -22.18 3.03
C GLU A 186 9.99 -22.51 1.60
N PRO A 187 9.86 -23.81 1.25
CA PRO A 187 9.47 -24.23 -0.09
C PRO A 187 8.20 -23.53 -0.61
N GLN A 188 7.21 -23.31 0.27
CA GLN A 188 5.96 -22.63 -0.06
C GLN A 188 6.13 -21.22 -0.68
N HIS A 189 7.21 -20.52 -0.34
CA HIS A 189 7.54 -19.20 -0.87
C HIS A 189 8.51 -19.33 -2.05
N MET A 190 9.54 -20.16 -1.94
CA MET A 190 10.54 -20.35 -3.00
C MET A 190 9.94 -20.91 -4.29
N ASP A 191 8.95 -21.79 -4.18
CA ASP A 191 8.20 -22.37 -5.32
C ASP A 191 7.36 -21.32 -6.07
N LYS A 192 7.21 -20.11 -5.52
CA LYS A 192 6.55 -18.98 -6.18
C LYS A 192 7.58 -17.96 -6.66
N LEU A 193 8.57 -17.64 -5.83
CA LEU A 193 9.59 -16.62 -6.13
C LEU A 193 10.44 -17.01 -7.34
N ILE A 194 11.01 -18.22 -7.33
CA ILE A 194 11.95 -18.64 -8.38
C ILE A 194 11.25 -18.75 -9.74
N PRO A 195 10.09 -19.42 -9.88
CA PRO A 195 9.39 -19.48 -11.17
C PRO A 195 8.94 -18.09 -11.65
N SER A 196 8.51 -17.21 -10.75
CA SER A 196 8.12 -15.83 -11.11
C SER A 196 9.28 -15.08 -11.75
N MET A 197 10.49 -15.19 -11.17
CA MET A 197 11.69 -14.54 -11.73
C MET A 197 12.09 -15.16 -13.06
N LEU A 198 12.15 -16.49 -13.15
CA LEU A 198 12.52 -17.19 -14.38
C LEU A 198 11.57 -16.89 -15.54
N PHE A 199 10.26 -16.88 -15.27
CA PHE A 199 9.24 -16.57 -16.27
C PHE A 199 9.42 -15.18 -16.88
N ASN A 200 9.82 -14.18 -16.08
CA ASN A 200 10.04 -12.81 -16.55
C ASN A 200 11.45 -12.58 -17.12
N MET A 201 12.38 -13.52 -16.94
CA MET A 201 13.69 -13.52 -17.61
C MET A 201 13.66 -14.24 -18.96
N GLN A 202 12.66 -15.12 -19.17
CA GLN A 202 12.47 -15.90 -20.38
C GLN A 202 11.66 -15.18 -21.46
N ASP A 203 11.19 -13.96 -21.20
CA ASP A 203 10.72 -13.06 -22.25
C ASP A 203 11.96 -12.69 -23.09
N ASN A 204 12.25 -13.58 -24.06
CA ASN A 204 13.16 -13.33 -25.14
C ASN A 204 12.76 -12.00 -25.76
N ASP A 205 13.76 -11.18 -26.05
CA ASP A 205 13.74 -10.31 -27.22
C ASP A 205 13.36 -11.18 -28.42
N ASP A 206 12.06 -11.38 -28.66
CA ASP A 206 11.53 -11.83 -29.93
C ASP A 206 11.74 -10.65 -30.89
N LEU A 207 12.98 -10.58 -31.39
CA LEU A 207 13.32 -10.44 -32.79
C LEU A 207 12.29 -9.63 -33.60
N ASP A 208 12.48 -8.31 -33.61
CA ASP A 208 12.31 -7.52 -34.84
C ASP A 208 13.69 -7.25 -35.46
#